data_AF-R9JJS2-F1
#
_entry.id   AF-R9JJS2-F1
#
_cell.length_a   1.000
_cell.length_b   1.000
_cell.length_c   1.000
_cell.angle_alpha   90.00
_cell.angle_beta   90.00
_cell.angle_gamma   90.00
#
_symmetry.space_group_name_H-M   'P 1'
#
loop_
_entity.id
_entity.type
_entity.pdbx_description
1 polymer ?
#
loop_
_entity_poly.entity_id
_entity_poly.type
_entity_poly.pdbx_seq_one_letter_code
_entity_poly.pdbx_strand_id
1 'polypeptide(L)' 'MAKVFRDYAEVSENMMEGFTVTKVSTGINAEGSGMLLELERTIDNVTIGIDMSYDPDCREGETPFMVSEEYVKHIQQ' A
#
# COMPACT_ATOMS: atom_id res chain seq x y z
N MET A 1 17.89 -18.21 -15.67
CA MET A 1 18.05 -16.75 -15.80
C MET A 1 17.67 -16.12 -14.47
N ALA A 2 18.57 -15.37 -13.84
CA ALA A 2 18.27 -14.65 -12.59
C ALA A 2 17.37 -13.44 -12.90
N LYS A 3 16.29 -13.28 -12.13
CA LYS A 3 15.33 -12.19 -12.28
C LYS A 3 15.98 -10.90 -11.79
N VAL A 4 16.36 -10.01 -12.70
CA VAL A 4 16.92 -8.69 -12.40
C VAL A 4 15.77 -7.77 -12.01
N PHE A 5 15.72 -7.32 -10.76
CA PHE A 5 14.81 -6.26 -10.32
C PHE A 5 15.20 -4.97 -11.03
N ARG A 6 14.23 -4.32 -11.68
CA ARG A 6 14.38 -2.98 -12.25
C ARG A 6 13.54 -2.05 -11.39
N ASP A 7 14.20 -1.03 -10.84
CA ASP A 7 13.59 -0.04 -9.98
C ASP A 7 12.36 0.58 -10.65
N TYR A 8 11.24 0.59 -9.92
CA TYR A 8 9.97 1.24 -10.24
C TYR A 8 9.31 0.82 -11.57
N ALA A 9 8.70 -0.37 -11.58
CA ALA A 9 7.62 -0.63 -12.53
C ALA A 9 6.35 0.08 -12.04
N GLU A 10 5.78 0.94 -12.88
CA GLU A 10 4.46 1.54 -12.68
C GLU A 10 3.46 0.41 -12.38
N VAL A 11 2.84 0.46 -11.19
CA VAL A 11 1.87 -0.56 -10.74
C VAL A 11 0.70 -0.52 -11.72
N SER A 12 0.59 -1.54 -12.60
CA SER A 12 -0.51 -1.67 -13.54
C SER A 12 -1.61 -2.58 -12.99
N GLU A 13 -2.85 -2.37 -13.41
CA GLU A 13 -3.99 -3.20 -13.03
C GLU A 13 -3.75 -4.69 -13.34
N ASN A 14 -3.12 -4.99 -14.48
CA ASN A 14 -2.69 -6.33 -14.88
C ASN A 14 -1.58 -6.92 -13.98
N MET A 15 -0.78 -6.08 -13.32
CA MET A 15 0.18 -6.50 -12.29
C MET A 15 -0.47 -6.73 -10.93
N MET A 16 -1.72 -6.31 -10.71
CA MET A 16 -2.48 -6.59 -9.49
C MET A 16 -3.49 -7.73 -9.68
N GLU A 17 -3.73 -8.14 -10.93
CA GLU A 17 -4.63 -9.24 -11.26
C GLU A 17 -4.09 -10.59 -10.75
N GLY A 18 -4.86 -11.27 -9.89
CA GLY A 18 -4.47 -12.54 -9.25
C GLY A 18 -3.72 -12.39 -7.92
N PHE A 19 -3.46 -11.17 -7.46
CA PHE A 19 -2.87 -10.91 -6.16
C PHE A 19 -3.97 -10.73 -5.09
N THR A 20 -4.28 -11.80 -4.36
CA THR A 20 -5.20 -11.73 -3.22
C THR A 20 -4.55 -10.93 -2.10
N VAL A 21 -5.04 -9.71 -1.87
CA VAL A 21 -4.75 -8.95 -0.65
C VAL A 21 -5.21 -9.78 0.55
N THR A 22 -4.30 -10.07 1.48
CA THR A 22 -4.61 -10.92 2.64
C THR A 22 -5.31 -10.14 3.74
N LYS A 23 -5.17 -8.81 3.75
CA LYS A 23 -5.88 -7.92 4.67
C LYS A 23 -6.09 -6.56 4.03
N VAL A 24 -7.32 -6.08 4.13
CA VAL A 24 -7.71 -4.70 3.84
C VAL A 24 -8.12 -4.08 5.17
N SER A 25 -7.51 -2.97 5.55
CA SER A 25 -8.00 -2.16 6.68
C SER A 25 -8.31 -0.75 6.19
N THR A 26 -9.41 -0.19 6.72
CA THR A 26 -9.85 1.17 6.38
C THR A 26 -9.96 2.02 7.62
N GLY A 27 -9.53 3.27 7.51
CA GLY A 27 -9.65 4.30 8.55
C GLY A 27 -10.28 5.55 7.99
N ILE A 28 -10.87 6.38 8.85
CA ILE A 28 -11.36 7.72 8.50
C ILE A 28 -10.61 8.70 9.40
N ASN A 29 -10.23 9.87 8.87
CA ASN A 29 -9.57 10.93 9.65
C ASN A 29 -10.53 11.53 10.70
N ALA A 30 -9.99 12.39 11.58
CA ALA A 30 -10.77 12.99 12.67
C ALA A 30 -11.92 13.87 12.14
N GLU A 31 -11.73 14.43 10.95
CA GLU A 31 -12.65 15.32 10.25
C GLU A 31 -13.77 14.58 9.52
N GLY A 32 -13.66 13.25 9.35
CA GLY A 32 -14.65 12.43 8.66
C GLY A 32 -14.59 12.50 7.13
N SER A 33 -13.61 13.23 6.56
CA SER A 33 -13.51 13.56 5.14
C SER A 33 -12.42 12.78 4.41
N GLY A 34 -11.40 12.31 5.14
CA GLY A 34 -10.27 11.54 4.63
C GLY A 34 -10.42 10.05 4.90
N MET A 35 -9.63 9.24 4.20
CA MET A 35 -9.65 7.78 4.28
C MET A 35 -8.23 7.21 4.28
N LEU A 36 -7.95 6.25 5.14
CA LEU A 36 -6.76 5.40 5.08
C LEU A 36 -7.17 4.03 4.53
N LEU A 37 -6.33 3.45 3.66
CA LEU A 37 -6.46 2.11 3.11
C LEU A 37 -5.12 1.40 3.25
N GLU A 38 -5.05 0.39 4.11
CA GLU A 38 -3.91 -0.51 4.25
C GLU A 38 -4.17 -1.78 3.46
N LEU A 39 -3.23 -2.15 2.61
CA LEU A 39 -3.23 -3.41 1.88
C LEU A 39 -2.03 -4.24 2.31
N GLU A 40 -2.26 -5.41 2.90
CA GLU A 40 -1.18 -6.35 3.22
C GLU A 40 -1.28 -7.63 2.39
N ARG A 41 -0.11 -8.21 2.10
CA ARG A 41 0.03 -9.56 1.58
C ARG A 41 1.13 -10.30 2.31
N THR A 42 0.79 -11.47 2.84
CA THR A 42 1.78 -12.40 3.41
C THR A 42 2.18 -13.47 2.39
N ILE A 43 3.49 -13.69 2.23
CA ILE A 43 4.11 -14.77 1.47
C ILE A 43 5.13 -15.44 2.39
N ASP A 44 4.95 -16.73 2.66
CA ASP A 44 5.73 -17.49 3.63
C ASP A 44 5.76 -16.82 5.03
N ASN A 45 6.93 -16.32 5.45
CA ASN A 45 7.14 -15.63 6.72
C ASN A 45 7.36 -14.12 6.56
N VAL A 46 6.97 -13.56 5.41
CA VAL A 46 7.13 -12.14 5.10
C VAL A 46 5.78 -11.53 4.74
N THR A 47 5.42 -10.44 5.40
CA THR A 47 4.29 -9.59 5.04
C THR A 47 4.81 -8.33 4.35
N ILE A 48 4.27 -8.02 3.19
CA ILE A 48 4.50 -6.78 2.46
C ILE A 48 3.21 -5.97 2.59
N GLY A 49 3.33 -4.69 2.91
CA GLY A 49 2.17 -3.81 2.99
C GLY A 49 2.40 -2.45 2.37
N ILE A 50 1.30 -1.84 1.94
CA ILE A 50 1.24 -0.47 1.44
C ILE A 50 0.09 0.23 2.16
N ASP A 51 0.40 1.37 2.75
CA ASP A 51 -0.59 2.29 3.30
C ASP A 51 -0.85 3.40 2.28
N MET A 52 -2.11 3.62 1.96
CA MET A 52 -2.56 4.69 1.08
C MET A 52 -3.53 5.59 1.83
N SER A 53 -3.39 6.90 1.67
CA SER A 53 -4.28 7.87 2.27
C SER A 53 -4.93 8.76 1.22
N TYR A 54 -6.22 9.00 1.40
CA TYR A 54 -6.95 10.09 0.80
C TYR A 54 -7.21 11.17 1.86
N ASP A 55 -6.83 12.42 1.58
CA ASP A 55 -7.17 13.59 2.37
C ASP A 55 -7.58 14.74 1.43
N PRO A 56 -8.85 15.15 1.41
CA PRO A 56 -9.30 16.26 0.56
C PRO A 56 -8.70 17.62 0.97
N ASP A 57 -8.27 17.76 2.23
CA ASP A 57 -7.69 18.99 2.78
C ASP A 57 -6.15 18.86 2.90
N CYS A 58 -5.52 18.26 1.88
CA CYS A 58 -4.07 18.04 1.85
C CYS A 58 -3.27 19.35 1.84
N ARG A 59 -2.04 19.30 2.37
CA ARG A 59 -1.20 20.51 2.51
C ARG A 59 -0.65 20.97 1.15
N GLU A 60 -0.15 22.20 1.11
CA GLU A 60 0.50 22.74 -0.09
C GLU A 60 1.71 21.87 -0.48
N GLY A 61 1.68 21.34 -1.70
CA GLY A 61 2.71 20.43 -2.21
C GLY A 61 2.40 18.93 -2.05
N GLU A 62 1.28 18.58 -1.42
CA GLU A 62 0.77 17.21 -1.35
C GLU A 62 -0.33 16.97 -2.40
N THR A 63 -0.55 15.69 -2.73
CA THR A 63 -1.72 15.29 -3.53
C THR A 63 -2.78 14.70 -2.61
N PRO A 64 -4.09 14.94 -2.89
CA PRO A 64 -5.16 14.43 -2.05
C PRO A 64 -5.17 12.92 -1.90
N PHE A 65 -4.55 12.18 -2.83
CA PHE A 65 -4.35 10.74 -2.73
C PHE A 65 -2.87 10.42 -2.85
N MET A 66 -2.34 9.64 -1.91
CA MET A 66 -0.92 9.35 -1.82
C MET A 66 -0.67 7.99 -1.16
N VAL A 67 0.43 7.35 -1.56
CA VAL A 67 1.02 6.23 -0.82
C VAL A 67 1.78 6.84 0.36
N SER A 68 1.35 6.53 1.59
CA SER A 68 1.96 7.07 2.81
C SER A 68 3.14 6.25 3.27
N GLU A 69 3.07 4.92 3.16
CA GLU A 69 4.17 4.02 3.57
C GLU A 69 4.17 2.72 2.75
N GLU A 70 5.37 2.22 2.47
CA GLU A 70 5.61 0.87 1.97
C GLU A 70 6.48 0.14 3.00
N TYR A 71 6.06 -1.06 3.44
CA TYR A 71 6.78 -1.76 4.50
C TYR A 71 6.88 -3.26 4.27
N VAL A 72 7.86 -3.86 4.97
CA VAL A 72 8.10 -5.31 5.02
C VAL A 72 8.21 -5.74 6.48
N LYS A 73 7.37 -6.69 6.90
CA LYS A 73 7.38 -7.29 8.23
C LYS A 73 7.84 -8.75 8.12
N HIS A 74 8.84 -9.13 8.92
CA HIS A 74 9.21 -10.53 9.08
C HIS A 74 8.44 -11.14 10.26
N ILE A 75 7.73 -12.24 10.02
CA ILE A 75 7.11 -13.04 11.06
C ILE A 75 8.24 -13.87 11.70
N GLN A 76 8.81 -13.35 12.79
CA GLN A 76 9.70 -14.14 13.65
C GLN A 76 8.86 -15.22 14.35
N GLN A 77 9.22 -16.49 14.13
CA GLN A 77 8.64 -17.63 14.85
C GLN A 77 9.24 -17.75 16.25
#